data_AF-A0A7C4Z689-F1
#
_entry.id   AF-A0A7C4Z689-F1
#
_cell.length_a   1.000
_cell.length_b   1.000
_cell.length_c   1.000
_cell.angle_alpha   90.00
_cell.angle_beta   90.00
_cell.angle_gamma   90.00
#
_symmetry.space_group_name_H-M   'P 1'
#
loop_
_entity.id
_entity.type
_entity.pdbx_description
1 polymer ?
#
loop_
_entity_poly.entity_id
_entity_poly.type
_entity_poly.pdbx_seq_one_letter_code
_entity_poly.pdbx_strand_id
1 'polypeptide(L)'
;MGSKHMGNDLIHLMHSLFLPAREGCREASWCPPADIYRTREGWTVKLDLAGVKPEDVRITAQGRRLKVCGSRRDCSVTEGCSMYQMEISYSQFSRELELPCEVESAELALEYRDGMLFIQIQEPARAAQQS
;
A
#
# COMPACT_ATOMS: atom_id res chain seq x y z
N MET A 1 37.39 25.74 22.78
CA MET A 1 36.27 26.43 22.09
C MET A 1 35.55 25.41 21.23
N GLY A 2 34.23 25.35 21.39
CA GLY A 2 33.38 24.19 21.09
C GLY A 2 33.34 23.79 19.63
N SER A 3 33.48 22.49 19.41
CA SER A 3 33.13 21.81 18.17
C SER A 3 31.83 21.05 18.39
N LYS A 4 31.06 20.91 17.30
CA LYS A 4 29.90 20.04 17.07
C LYS A 4 28.53 20.66 17.34
N HIS A 5 27.96 21.23 16.27
CA HIS A 5 26.51 21.24 16.04
C HIS A 5 26.27 20.93 14.55
N MET A 6 26.18 19.63 14.25
CA MET A 6 25.74 19.12 12.95
C MET A 6 24.94 17.81 13.18
N GLY A 7 24.03 17.86 14.16
CA GLY A 7 23.16 16.73 14.53
C GLY A 7 21.67 17.04 14.42
N ASN A 8 21.27 18.32 14.46
CA ASN A 8 19.85 18.70 14.43
C ASN A 8 19.27 18.81 13.02
N ASP A 9 20.10 19.05 11.99
CA ASP A 9 19.62 19.26 10.62
C ASP A 9 19.11 17.97 9.97
N LEU A 10 19.63 16.80 10.38
CA LEU A 10 19.22 15.51 9.82
C LEU A 10 17.88 15.02 10.39
N ILE A 11 17.58 15.35 11.65
CA ILE A 11 16.29 15.06 12.29
C ILE A 11 15.20 15.96 11.66
N HIS A 12 15.53 17.21 11.32
CA HIS A 12 14.62 18.09 10.58
C HIS A 12 14.45 17.69 9.10
N LEU A 13 15.47 17.10 8.47
CA LEU A 13 15.34 16.53 7.12
C LEU A 13 14.40 15.31 7.11
N MET A 14 14.41 14.49 8.17
CA MET A 14 13.44 13.41 8.34
C MET A 14 12.03 13.89 8.71
N HIS A 15 11.86 14.98 9.46
CA HIS A 15 10.54 15.58 9.68
C HIS A 15 9.91 16.21 8.42
N SER A 16 10.74 16.64 7.46
CA SER A 16 10.27 17.20 6.18
C SER A 16 9.66 16.15 5.25
N LEU A 17 9.81 14.85 5.56
CA LEU A 17 9.15 13.75 4.87
C LEU A 17 7.77 13.40 5.46
N PHE A 18 7.38 14.01 6.59
CA PHE A 18 6.19 13.64 7.36
C PHE A 18 5.08 14.72 7.37
N LEU A 19 5.09 15.68 6.44
CA LEU A 19 3.92 16.54 6.15
C LEU A 19 3.19 16.06 4.89
N PRO A 20 1.84 16.14 4.83
CA PRO A 20 1.08 15.67 3.69
C PRO A 20 1.24 16.68 2.54
N ALA A 21 2.06 16.33 1.55
CA ALA A 21 2.02 17.02 0.27
C ALA A 21 0.74 16.63 -0.48
N ARG A 22 -0.10 17.63 -0.77
CA ARG A 22 -1.23 17.53 -1.70
C ARG A 22 -0.70 17.22 -3.11
N GLU A 23 -1.44 16.35 -3.80
CA GLU A 23 -1.51 16.15 -5.25
C GLU A 23 -0.19 16.14 -6.05
N GLY A 24 0.24 14.93 -6.36
CA GLY A 24 1.30 14.64 -7.33
C GLY A 24 2.02 13.39 -6.90
N CYS A 25 1.97 12.35 -7.73
CA CYS A 25 2.70 11.10 -7.54
C CYS A 25 4.22 11.41 -7.44
N ARG A 26 4.71 11.75 -6.23
CA ARG A 26 6.14 11.69 -5.91
C ARG A 26 6.40 10.22 -5.63
N GLU A 27 7.16 9.60 -6.54
CA GLU A 27 7.64 8.21 -6.52
C GLU A 27 7.45 7.54 -5.16
N ALA A 28 6.40 6.73 -5.03
CA ALA A 28 6.28 5.81 -3.92
C ALA A 28 7.53 4.94 -3.92
N SER A 29 8.46 5.18 -2.97
CA SER A 29 9.74 4.46 -2.93
C SER A 29 9.56 2.97 -2.69
N TRP A 30 8.43 2.59 -2.10
CA TRP A 30 8.01 1.20 -1.96
C TRP A 30 6.82 0.90 -2.86
N CYS A 31 6.99 -0.08 -3.73
CA CYS A 31 5.96 -0.61 -4.61
C CYS A 31 5.67 -2.07 -4.20
N PRO A 32 4.63 -2.29 -3.37
CA PRO A 32 4.29 -3.63 -2.89
C PRO A 32 4.13 -4.64 -4.03
N PRO A 33 4.78 -5.81 -3.97
CA PRO A 33 4.56 -6.86 -4.95
C PRO A 33 3.13 -7.39 -4.83
N ALA A 34 2.57 -7.84 -5.95
CA ALA A 34 1.22 -8.34 -6.02
C ALA A 34 1.11 -9.54 -6.95
N ASP A 35 0.32 -10.54 -6.54
CA ASP A 35 -0.08 -11.68 -7.35
C ASP A 35 -1.57 -11.55 -7.71
N ILE A 36 -1.95 -12.00 -8.92
CA ILE A 36 -3.34 -11.99 -9.38
C ILE A 36 -3.71 -13.40 -9.86
N TYR A 37 -4.81 -13.94 -9.31
CA TYR A 37 -5.29 -15.28 -9.61
C TYR A 37 -6.71 -15.24 -10.16
N ARG A 38 -6.99 -16.10 -11.15
CA ARG A 38 -8.36 -16.45 -11.54
C ARG A 38 -8.89 -17.52 -10.59
N THR A 39 -10.07 -17.31 -10.03
CA THR A 39 -10.81 -18.31 -9.24
C THR A 39 -12.09 -18.71 -9.96
N ARG A 40 -12.88 -19.62 -9.38
CA ARG A 40 -14.18 -20.02 -9.93
C ARG A 40 -15.22 -18.89 -9.83
N GLU A 41 -15.11 -18.05 -8.81
CA GLU A 41 -16.08 -17.02 -8.46
C GLU A 41 -15.70 -15.64 -9.01
N GLY A 42 -14.44 -15.47 -9.43
CA GLY A 42 -13.94 -14.19 -9.91
C GLY A 42 -12.42 -14.14 -9.89
N TRP A 43 -11.87 -13.10 -9.28
CA TRP A 43 -10.43 -12.87 -9.19
C TRP A 43 -9.98 -12.71 -7.75
N THR A 44 -8.72 -13.00 -7.48
CA THR A 44 -8.08 -12.70 -6.19
C THR A 44 -6.78 -11.97 -6.43
N VAL A 45 -6.66 -10.79 -5.84
CA VAL A 45 -5.41 -10.03 -5.79
C VAL A 45 -4.80 -10.21 -4.42
N LYS A 46 -3.52 -10.59 -4.35
CA LYS A 46 -2.76 -10.72 -3.10
C LYS A 46 -1.61 -9.72 -3.10
N LEU A 47 -1.52 -8.84 -2.10
CA LEU A 47 -0.43 -7.87 -1.95
C LEU A 47 0.37 -8.13 -0.67
N ASP A 48 1.70 -8.05 -0.75
CA ASP A 48 2.57 -8.07 0.44
C ASP A 48 2.62 -6.68 1.08
N LEU A 49 1.99 -6.57 2.25
CA LEU A 49 1.89 -5.33 3.01
C LEU A 49 2.39 -5.51 4.44
N ALA A 50 3.37 -6.38 4.70
CA ALA A 50 3.80 -6.69 6.07
C ALA A 50 4.09 -5.41 6.88
N GLY A 51 3.67 -5.30 8.14
CA GLY A 51 3.92 -4.08 8.93
C GLY A 51 3.15 -2.82 8.48
N VAL A 52 2.18 -2.95 7.56
CA VAL A 52 1.16 -1.91 7.29
C VAL A 52 -0.08 -2.24 8.12
N LYS A 53 -0.65 -1.25 8.78
CA LYS A 53 -1.91 -1.44 9.50
C LYS A 53 -3.10 -1.46 8.51
N PRO A 54 -4.11 -2.34 8.69
CA PRO A 54 -5.26 -2.38 7.78
C PRO A 54 -5.96 -1.02 7.61
N GLU A 55 -6.05 -0.22 8.67
CA GLU A 55 -6.65 1.11 8.66
C GLU A 55 -5.85 2.15 7.85
N ASP A 56 -4.57 1.90 7.58
CA ASP A 56 -3.72 2.76 6.75
C ASP A 56 -3.83 2.42 5.26
N VAL A 57 -4.65 1.43 4.87
CA VAL A 57 -4.84 1.00 3.48
C VAL A 57 -6.13 1.58 2.91
N ARG A 58 -6.04 2.16 1.72
CA ARG A 58 -7.18 2.60 0.91
C ARG A 58 -7.20 1.87 -0.42
N ILE A 59 -8.38 1.40 -0.80
CA ILE A 59 -8.62 0.71 -2.06
C ILE A 59 -9.66 1.49 -2.86
N THR A 60 -9.39 1.71 -4.14
CA THR A 60 -10.34 2.33 -5.08
C THR A 60 -10.38 1.50 -6.36
N ALA A 61 -11.59 1.23 -6.86
CA ALA A 61 -11.82 0.57 -8.13
C ALA A 61 -12.39 1.57 -9.15
N GLN A 62 -11.88 1.56 -10.38
CA GLN A 62 -12.37 2.41 -11.47
C GLN A 62 -12.20 1.68 -12.80
N GLY A 63 -13.31 1.45 -13.52
CA GLY A 63 -13.37 0.52 -14.64
C GLY A 63 -12.67 -0.80 -14.30
N ARG A 64 -11.62 -1.12 -15.04
CA ARG A 64 -10.78 -2.32 -14.88
C ARG A 64 -9.57 -2.16 -13.97
N ARG A 65 -9.40 -1.00 -13.34
CA ARG A 65 -8.23 -0.67 -12.51
C ARG A 65 -8.57 -0.76 -11.03
N LEU A 66 -7.72 -1.47 -10.29
CA LEU A 66 -7.72 -1.52 -8.84
C LEU A 66 -6.48 -0.77 -8.33
N LYS A 67 -6.71 0.28 -7.55
CA LYS A 67 -5.64 1.05 -6.92
C LYS A 67 -5.64 0.83 -5.42
N VAL A 68 -4.47 0.48 -4.89
CA VAL A 68 -4.22 0.26 -3.47
C VAL A 68 -3.15 1.26 -3.00
N CYS A 69 -3.50 2.10 -2.05
CA CYS A 69 -2.60 3.11 -1.49
C CYS A 69 -2.52 2.98 0.03
N GLY A 70 -1.44 3.44 0.62
CA GLY A 70 -1.29 3.49 2.08
C GLY A 70 0.07 3.96 2.53
N SER A 71 0.43 3.67 3.77
CA SER A 71 1.74 4.01 4.33
C SER A 71 2.23 2.92 5.28
N ARG A 72 3.50 2.52 5.12
CA ARG A 72 4.23 1.74 6.12
C ARG A 72 4.99 2.70 7.01
N ARG A 73 4.78 2.62 8.32
CA ARG A 73 5.42 3.50 9.33
C ARG A 73 6.24 2.67 10.29
N ASP A 74 7.35 3.24 10.74
CA ASP A 74 8.07 2.71 11.90
C ASP A 74 7.46 3.32 13.17
N CYS A 75 6.92 2.48 14.04
CA CYS A 75 6.36 2.88 15.33
C CYS A 75 7.17 2.31 16.51
N SER A 76 8.33 1.72 16.22
CA SER A 76 9.06 0.85 17.15
C SER A 76 10.24 1.54 17.81
N VAL A 77 10.71 2.65 17.24
CA VAL A 77 11.89 3.38 17.72
C VAL A 77 11.47 4.40 18.76
N THR A 78 11.97 4.23 19.99
CA THR A 78 11.76 5.16 21.10
C THR A 78 12.88 6.20 21.17
N GLU A 79 12.66 7.25 21.96
CA GLU A 79 13.71 8.22 22.27
C GLU A 79 14.95 7.51 22.84
N GLY A 80 16.14 7.96 22.42
CA GLY A 80 17.43 7.42 22.86
C GLY A 80 18.00 6.28 22.00
N CYS A 81 17.29 5.84 20.95
CA CYS A 81 17.82 4.83 20.01
C CYS A 81 18.75 5.45 18.95
N SER A 82 19.83 4.73 18.61
CA SER A 82 20.68 5.02 17.46
C SER A 82 20.55 3.93 16.40
N MET A 83 20.38 4.34 15.13
CA MET A 83 20.32 3.41 14.00
C MET A 83 21.69 2.77 13.74
N TYR A 84 21.72 1.43 13.65
CA TYR A 84 22.90 0.70 13.16
C TYR A 84 22.75 0.33 11.67
N GLN A 85 21.57 -0.15 11.26
CA GLN A 85 21.25 -0.55 9.89
C GLN A 85 19.74 -0.46 9.65
N MET A 86 19.33 -0.07 8.44
CA MET A 86 17.93 -0.04 8.01
C MET A 86 17.80 -0.58 6.58
N GLU A 87 17.08 -1.69 6.43
CA GLU A 87 16.73 -2.29 5.13
C GLU A 87 15.23 -2.21 4.84
N ILE A 88 14.42 -1.97 5.87
CA ILE A 88 12.98 -1.86 5.77
C ILE A 88 12.63 -0.47 5.24
N SER A 89 11.89 -0.43 4.13
CA SER A 89 11.35 0.81 3.59
C SER A 89 10.11 1.23 4.37
N TYR A 90 10.14 2.44 4.94
CA TYR A 90 9.00 3.10 5.58
C TYR A 90 8.58 4.30 4.74
N SER A 91 7.52 4.13 3.95
CA SER A 91 7.06 5.16 3.02
C SER A 91 5.58 5.03 2.70
N GLN A 92 5.06 6.03 2.01
CA GLN A 92 3.77 5.90 1.32
C GLN A 92 3.93 4.97 0.11
N PHE A 93 2.91 4.17 -0.16
CA PHE A 93 2.85 3.33 -1.34
C PHE A 93 1.59 3.62 -2.17
N SER A 94 1.71 3.39 -3.47
CA SER A 94 0.59 3.39 -4.41
C SER A 94 0.84 2.31 -5.46
N ARG A 95 -0.02 1.30 -5.48
CA ARG A 95 0.00 0.21 -6.46
C ARG A 95 -1.26 0.29 -7.29
N GLU A 96 -1.10 0.33 -8.61
CA GLU A 96 -2.20 0.24 -9.56
C GLU A 96 -2.10 -1.09 -10.31
N LEU A 97 -3.21 -1.81 -10.39
CA LEU A 97 -3.32 -3.13 -11.00
C LEU A 97 -4.47 -3.10 -11.99
N GLU A 98 -4.21 -3.49 -13.23
CA GLU A 98 -5.25 -3.67 -14.24
C GLU A 98 -5.70 -5.12 -14.26
N LEU A 99 -7.01 -5.34 -14.15
CA LEU A 99 -7.64 -6.65 -14.22
C LEU A 99 -8.31 -6.90 -15.58
N PRO A 100 -8.51 -8.16 -15.98
CA PRO A 100 -9.25 -8.54 -17.17
C PRO A 100 -10.78 -8.40 -17.06
N CYS A 101 -11.30 -7.83 -15.97
CA CYS A 101 -12.72 -7.61 -15.71
C CYS A 101 -12.98 -6.17 -15.21
N GLU A 102 -14.24 -5.73 -15.31
CA GLU A 102 -14.70 -4.49 -14.68
C GLU A 102 -14.78 -4.70 -13.16
N VAL A 103 -14.01 -3.90 -12.43
CA VAL A 103 -13.88 -3.97 -10.96
C VAL A 103 -14.77 -2.93 -10.29
N GLU A 104 -15.09 -1.82 -10.96
CA GLU A 104 -15.88 -0.72 -10.40
C GLU A 104 -17.30 -1.15 -9.97
N SER A 105 -17.89 -2.12 -10.66
CA SER A 105 -19.20 -2.69 -10.34
C SER A 105 -19.13 -4.06 -9.65
N ALA A 106 -17.93 -4.52 -9.30
CA ALA A 106 -17.73 -5.83 -8.68
C ALA A 106 -17.96 -5.76 -7.17
N GLU A 107 -18.39 -6.89 -6.59
CA GLU A 107 -18.40 -7.06 -5.14
C GLU A 107 -16.98 -7.39 -4.67
N LEU A 108 -16.50 -6.61 -3.69
CA LEU A 108 -15.16 -6.76 -3.12
C LEU A 108 -15.24 -7.28 -1.69
N ALA A 109 -14.51 -8.37 -1.42
CA ALA A 109 -14.24 -8.83 -0.06
C ALA A 109 -12.74 -8.67 0.23
N LEU A 110 -12.43 -8.20 1.44
CA LEU A 110 -11.08 -7.90 1.88
C LEU A 110 -10.73 -8.78 3.07
N GLU A 111 -9.56 -9.41 3.02
CA GLU A 111 -8.98 -10.12 4.15
C GLU A 111 -7.54 -9.66 4.35
N TYR A 112 -7.17 -9.41 5.61
CA TYR A 112 -5.79 -9.11 5.97
C TYR A 112 -5.28 -10.20 6.90
N ARG A 113 -4.25 -10.93 6.47
CA ARG A 113 -3.70 -12.07 7.21
C ARG A 113 -2.21 -12.22 6.94
N ASP A 114 -1.42 -12.44 7.97
CA ASP A 114 0.04 -12.71 7.89
C ASP A 114 0.83 -11.63 7.12
N GLY A 115 0.43 -10.36 7.26
CA GLY A 115 1.05 -9.25 6.53
C GLY A 115 0.64 -9.15 5.05
N MET A 116 -0.30 -9.97 4.61
CA MET A 116 -0.81 -9.98 3.25
C MET A 116 -2.23 -9.41 3.21
N LEU A 117 -2.51 -8.62 2.19
CA LEU A 117 -3.86 -8.19 1.84
C LEU A 117 -4.38 -9.06 0.70
N PHE A 118 -5.55 -9.66 0.89
CA PHE A 118 -6.30 -10.39 -0.12
C PHE A 118 -7.53 -9.56 -0.50
N ILE A 119 -7.70 -9.35 -1.80
CA ILE A 119 -8.84 -8.66 -2.39
C ILE A 119 -9.54 -9.68 -3.29
N GLN A 120 -10.67 -10.20 -2.83
CA GLN A 120 -11.53 -11.07 -3.64
C GLN A 120 -12.49 -10.18 -4.42
N ILE A 121 -12.51 -10.39 -5.73
CA ILE A 121 -13.33 -9.64 -6.68
C ILE A 121 -14.31 -10.64 -7.26
N GLN A 122 -15.59 -10.54 -6.91
CA GLN A 122 -16.62 -11.41 -7.46
C GLN A 122 -17.14 -10.79 -8.75
N GLU A 123 -17.10 -11.58 -9.83
CA GLU A 123 -17.70 -11.13 -11.08
C GLU A 123 -19.22 -11.20 -10.95
N PRO A 124 -19.97 -10.16 -11.36
CA PRO A 124 -21.42 -10.25 -11.38
C PRO A 124 -21.81 -11.46 -12.24
N ALA A 125 -22.75 -12.26 -11.74
CA ALA A 125 -23.22 -13.45 -12.45
C ALA A 125 -23.60 -13.04 -13.88
N ARG A 126 -22.96 -13.66 -14.87
CA ARG A 126 -23.28 -13.42 -16.28
C ARG A 126 -24.77 -13.71 -16.44
N ALA A 127 -25.57 -12.67 -16.66
CA ALA A 127 -26.95 -12.85 -17.08
C ALA A 127 -26.90 -13.80 -18.28
N ALA A 128 -27.51 -14.97 -18.14
CA ALA A 128 -27.51 -15.99 -19.19
C ALA A 128 -27.99 -15.30 -20.47
N GLN A 129 -27.09 -15.14 -21.44
CA GLN A 129 -27.46 -14.71 -22.78
C GLN A 129 -28.23 -15.90 -23.36
N GLN A 130 -29.54 -15.87 -23.15
CA GLN A 130 -30.48 -16.76 -23.82
C GLN A 130 -30.37 -16.45 -25.31
N SER A 131 -30.03 -17.51 -26.05
CA SER A 131 -29.90 -17.52 -27.51
C SER A 131 -31.26 -17.40 -28.19
#